data_AF-A0A9E6AYV7-F1
#
_entry.id   AF-A0A9E6AYV7-F1
#
_cell.length_a   1.000
_cell.length_b   1.000
_cell.length_c   1.000
_cell.angle_alpha   90.00
_cell.angle_beta   90.00
_cell.angle_gamma   90.00
#
_symmetry.space_group_name_H-M   'P 1'
#
loop_
_entity.id
_entity.type
_entity.pdbx_description
1 polymer ?
#
loop_
_entity_poly.entity_id
_entity_poly.type
_entity_poly.pdbx_seq_one_letter_code
_entity_poly.pdbx_strand_id
1 'polypeptide(L)'
;MMAPSLPTDGAPAAAPAGVPAAAPDPAGAPAPAPARDNRAFNQTMVGGIAPKVADPAAPAPPQQINQTMIGNAPPTGAPATPAANVAPPAVAAPSPQPRLANLNSTMLGGAGMAVPPTSPDPAISAHADAPAPPPVAAQPGGYSAAQYGQGTAQAVAEKSPPNSVGGSAPAVNDALTDLSIAGLPSRIARGPLVLIGVGGFLAVGAALFAIFWTSPAPLEAHISVGADGKEHLQLVCEDCVDGTTVTLNDEVATFASGKAQLALTAPLAVGNNELAVRVERPGLGRNEEIALQVPIQYRIKGDLSELDNEPPKLWIAIESVPGAKISVEGTAVELDSAGKGRFPVDVKKDLRGISRKREPLSRTLAYSVTLEGGSVEQGEVNLRMEIVPLSIDSPGSSVVIDDEHFTLAGRTAKGGTVRVAGSPITVDPAGRFAQRMKVNAVGETTITVQASAPGNAPRLVDIRVKRVKDLKEESITFRHGAIESYDQLTLDIDQKKGLAVALRGRVELAREDAHATVILLDVRSGCKKPPCLARLVYGSKVKLEPGAKLSAFGHIRGSVDGTRAGEKLPEIDVEFVLAGTDL
;
A
#
# COMPACT_ATOMS: atom_id res chain seq x y z
N MET A 1 15.47 -44.04 46.62
CA MET A 1 15.30 -45.35 45.97
C MET A 1 14.17 -45.21 44.96
N MET A 2 14.34 -45.80 43.77
CA MET A 2 13.47 -45.72 42.58
C MET A 2 13.55 -44.41 41.79
N ALA A 3 14.33 -44.46 40.71
CA ALA A 3 14.20 -43.60 39.55
C ALA A 3 13.59 -44.42 38.40
N PRO A 4 12.57 -43.93 37.68
CA PRO A 4 12.23 -44.37 36.33
C PRO A 4 12.96 -43.47 35.33
N SER A 5 13.61 -43.97 34.28
CA SER A 5 12.99 -44.21 32.97
C SER A 5 14.11 -44.12 31.93
N LEU A 6 14.09 -44.95 30.89
CA LEU A 6 14.56 -44.65 29.52
C LEU A 6 14.11 -45.81 28.59
N PRO A 7 13.25 -45.58 27.58
CA PRO A 7 13.12 -46.47 26.44
C PRO A 7 14.17 -46.12 25.38
N THR A 8 14.75 -47.17 24.81
CA THR A 8 15.79 -47.20 23.78
C THR A 8 15.29 -46.84 22.39
N ASP A 9 16.17 -46.18 21.64
CA ASP A 9 16.05 -45.74 20.25
C ASP A 9 15.64 -46.83 19.26
N GLY A 10 14.66 -46.52 18.41
CA GLY A 10 14.34 -47.25 17.18
C GLY A 10 14.92 -46.56 15.95
N ALA A 11 15.95 -47.16 15.35
CA ALA A 11 16.49 -46.77 14.05
C ALA A 11 15.53 -47.14 12.91
N PRO A 12 15.29 -46.25 11.91
CA PRO A 12 14.47 -46.61 10.75
C PRO A 12 15.25 -47.46 9.74
N ALA A 13 14.59 -48.53 9.30
CA ALA A 13 15.08 -49.53 8.35
C ALA A 13 15.30 -48.95 6.94
N ALA A 14 16.36 -49.42 6.31
CA ALA A 14 16.72 -49.15 4.92
C ALA A 14 15.68 -49.74 3.95
N ALA A 15 15.25 -48.94 2.97
CA ALA A 15 14.40 -49.36 1.86
C ALA A 15 15.21 -50.16 0.82
N PRO A 16 14.61 -51.18 0.17
CA PRO A 16 15.30 -52.01 -0.82
C PRO A 16 15.48 -51.30 -2.16
N ALA A 17 16.63 -51.55 -2.78
CA ALA A 17 17.04 -51.08 -4.09
C ALA A 17 16.08 -51.57 -5.21
N GLY A 18 15.50 -50.64 -5.94
CA GLY A 18 14.72 -50.89 -7.15
C GLY A 18 15.61 -51.19 -8.35
N VAL A 19 15.24 -52.24 -9.07
CA VAL A 19 15.82 -52.70 -10.35
C VAL A 19 15.59 -51.64 -11.44
N PRO A 20 16.59 -51.30 -12.29
CA PRO A 20 16.39 -50.36 -13.38
C PRO A 20 15.56 -50.99 -14.51
N ALA A 21 14.46 -50.32 -14.88
CA ALA A 21 13.66 -50.66 -16.04
C ALA A 21 14.43 -50.37 -17.34
N ALA A 22 14.45 -51.36 -18.23
CA ALA A 22 15.06 -51.29 -19.55
C ALA A 22 14.35 -50.25 -20.43
N ALA A 23 15.15 -49.47 -21.16
CA ALA A 23 14.67 -48.52 -22.17
C ALA A 23 14.07 -49.24 -23.38
N PRO A 24 12.98 -48.73 -23.98
CA PRO A 24 12.47 -49.24 -25.24
C PRO A 24 13.33 -48.75 -26.43
N ASP A 25 13.63 -49.68 -27.34
CA ASP A 25 14.34 -49.45 -28.59
C ASP A 25 13.66 -48.39 -29.48
N PRO A 26 14.41 -47.51 -30.16
CA PRO A 26 13.87 -46.55 -31.11
C PRO A 26 13.44 -47.24 -32.41
N ALA A 27 12.15 -47.11 -32.72
CA ALA A 27 11.56 -47.55 -33.98
C ALA A 27 12.14 -46.79 -35.18
N GLY A 28 12.27 -47.53 -36.28
CA GLY A 28 13.03 -47.18 -37.49
C GLY A 28 12.68 -45.86 -38.16
N ALA A 29 13.73 -45.26 -38.72
CA ALA A 29 13.67 -44.15 -39.66
C ALA A 29 13.01 -44.57 -40.99
N PRO A 30 12.09 -43.78 -41.57
CA PRO A 30 11.61 -43.99 -42.92
C PRO A 30 12.62 -43.49 -43.97
N ALA A 31 12.76 -44.28 -45.04
CA ALA A 31 13.64 -44.06 -46.18
C ALA A 31 13.28 -42.79 -47.00
N PRO A 32 14.27 -42.17 -47.70
CA PRO A 32 14.05 -40.97 -48.51
C PRO A 32 13.32 -41.29 -49.82
N ALA A 33 12.32 -40.46 -50.15
CA ALA A 33 11.64 -40.48 -51.43
C ALA A 33 12.51 -39.87 -52.56
N PRO A 34 12.40 -40.36 -53.80
CA PRO A 34 13.29 -39.97 -54.90
C PRO A 34 12.99 -38.58 -55.48
N ALA A 35 14.07 -37.96 -55.95
CA ALA A 35 14.09 -36.69 -56.67
C ALA A 35 13.19 -36.70 -57.92
N ARG A 36 12.41 -35.62 -58.09
CA ARG A 36 11.77 -35.29 -59.37
C ARG A 36 12.47 -34.09 -59.99
N ASP A 37 13.26 -34.40 -61.01
CA ASP A 37 13.55 -33.51 -62.13
C ASP A 37 12.24 -33.05 -62.77
N ASN A 38 12.12 -31.76 -63.06
CA ASN A 38 11.36 -31.31 -64.22
C ASN A 38 11.96 -30.02 -64.78
N ARG A 39 12.55 -30.17 -65.96
CA ARG A 39 13.05 -29.13 -66.85
C ARG A 39 11.88 -28.39 -67.52
N ALA A 40 12.13 -27.09 -67.70
CA ALA A 40 11.89 -26.26 -68.88
C ALA A 40 10.50 -26.26 -69.57
N PHE A 41 9.90 -25.06 -69.66
CA PHE A 41 9.33 -24.52 -70.90
C PHE A 41 9.39 -22.98 -70.93
N ASN A 42 10.17 -22.49 -71.91
CA ASN A 42 10.03 -21.32 -72.80
C ASN A 42 9.54 -19.94 -72.32
N GLN A 43 10.47 -18.97 -72.43
CA GLN A 43 10.45 -17.75 -73.27
C GLN A 43 9.11 -17.05 -73.55
N THR A 44 9.03 -15.72 -73.32
CA THR A 44 8.70 -14.67 -74.34
C THR A 44 8.92 -13.24 -73.80
N MET A 45 9.88 -12.54 -74.42
CA MET A 45 9.99 -11.14 -74.89
C MET A 45 9.65 -9.87 -74.04
N VAL A 46 10.69 -9.02 -73.94
CA VAL A 46 10.79 -7.59 -74.38
C VAL A 46 9.73 -6.57 -73.90
N GLY A 47 10.22 -5.52 -73.22
CA GLY A 47 9.52 -4.23 -73.13
C GLY A 47 10.14 -3.27 -72.11
N GLY A 48 11.22 -2.58 -72.48
CA GLY A 48 11.77 -1.48 -71.69
C GLY A 48 11.10 -0.16 -72.04
N ILE A 49 10.74 0.64 -71.03
CA ILE A 49 10.60 2.10 -71.15
C ILE A 49 10.86 2.71 -69.75
N ALA A 50 11.90 3.54 -69.64
CA ALA A 50 12.08 4.49 -68.55
C ALA A 50 11.35 5.80 -68.93
N PRO A 51 10.81 6.55 -67.95
CA PRO A 51 11.26 7.94 -67.90
C PRO A 51 11.41 8.53 -66.48
N LYS A 52 12.53 9.25 -66.36
CA LYS A 52 12.62 10.68 -66.02
C LYS A 52 12.40 11.13 -64.57
N VAL A 53 13.55 11.48 -63.99
CA VAL A 53 13.82 12.39 -62.87
C VAL A 53 13.10 13.73 -63.03
N ALA A 54 12.48 14.21 -61.96
CA ALA A 54 12.17 15.62 -61.74
C ALA A 54 12.58 16.00 -60.31
N ASP A 55 13.44 17.01 -60.24
CA ASP A 55 14.03 17.63 -59.05
C ASP A 55 13.07 18.70 -58.43
N PRO A 56 13.40 19.28 -57.26
CA PRO A 56 12.45 19.59 -56.19
C PRO A 56 11.88 21.02 -56.22
N ALA A 57 10.67 21.17 -55.67
CA ALA A 57 10.04 22.48 -55.42
C ALA A 57 10.30 22.97 -53.99
N ALA A 58 10.58 24.25 -53.91
CA ALA A 58 11.02 25.05 -52.77
C ALA A 58 9.92 25.36 -51.73
N PRO A 59 10.25 25.96 -50.57
CA PRO A 59 9.46 25.90 -49.33
C PRO A 59 8.41 27.00 -49.19
N ALA A 60 7.33 26.70 -48.47
CA ALA A 60 6.29 27.65 -48.07
C ALA A 60 6.59 28.30 -46.69
N PRO A 61 6.10 29.53 -46.42
CA PRO A 61 6.53 30.39 -45.32
C PRO A 61 5.89 30.09 -43.95
N PRO A 62 6.47 30.60 -42.84
CA PRO A 62 6.05 30.27 -41.47
C PRO A 62 4.80 31.06 -41.05
N GLN A 63 3.82 30.37 -40.46
CA GLN A 63 2.70 31.00 -39.78
C GLN A 63 3.02 31.19 -38.28
N GLN A 64 2.98 32.45 -37.86
CA GLN A 64 3.00 32.91 -36.48
C GLN A 64 1.65 32.61 -35.81
N ILE A 65 1.67 32.09 -34.59
CA ILE A 65 0.47 32.07 -33.74
C ILE A 65 0.80 32.78 -32.43
N ASN A 66 0.15 33.92 -32.25
CA ASN A 66 0.16 34.75 -31.06
C ASN A 66 -0.60 34.09 -29.89
N GLN A 67 -0.13 34.38 -28.68
CA GLN A 67 -0.77 34.15 -27.39
C GLN A 67 -2.02 35.03 -27.18
N THR A 68 -2.82 34.72 -26.13
CA THR A 68 -3.73 35.54 -25.26
C THR A 68 -5.06 34.75 -25.05
N MET A 69 -5.30 34.08 -23.92
CA MET A 69 -5.81 34.52 -22.59
C MET A 69 -7.32 34.80 -22.49
N ILE A 70 -7.98 34.08 -21.56
CA ILE A 70 -9.09 34.44 -20.65
C ILE A 70 -10.50 34.73 -21.22
N GLY A 71 -11.50 33.98 -20.70
CA GLY A 71 -12.64 34.61 -20.02
C GLY A 71 -14.07 34.38 -20.56
N ASN A 72 -14.87 33.72 -19.71
CA ASN A 72 -16.29 33.96 -19.43
C ASN A 72 -17.41 33.35 -20.33
N ALA A 73 -18.39 32.80 -19.61
CA ALA A 73 -19.64 32.15 -20.02
C ALA A 73 -20.75 33.15 -20.45
N PRO A 74 -22.05 32.75 -20.45
CA PRO A 74 -22.82 31.87 -21.35
C PRO A 74 -23.74 32.74 -22.28
N PRO A 75 -24.68 32.21 -23.11
CA PRO A 75 -26.03 31.91 -22.59
C PRO A 75 -26.90 30.88 -23.39
N THR A 76 -27.99 30.44 -22.74
CA THR A 76 -29.36 30.20 -23.25
C THR A 76 -29.63 29.46 -24.56
N GLY A 77 -30.50 28.45 -24.49
CA GLY A 77 -31.35 28.06 -25.61
C GLY A 77 -32.05 26.71 -25.45
N ALA A 78 -33.17 26.68 -24.72
CA ALA A 78 -34.18 25.62 -24.86
C ALA A 78 -34.88 25.73 -26.23
N PRO A 79 -35.55 24.66 -26.72
CA PRO A 79 -36.99 24.59 -26.44
C PRO A 79 -37.53 23.19 -26.11
N ALA A 80 -38.70 23.25 -25.46
CA ALA A 80 -39.56 22.21 -24.92
C ALA A 80 -40.15 21.24 -25.97
N THR A 81 -40.56 20.01 -25.61
CA THR A 81 -41.90 19.62 -25.09
C THR A 81 -41.98 18.06 -25.11
N PRO A 82 -43.05 17.38 -24.62
CA PRO A 82 -43.69 17.44 -23.31
C PRO A 82 -43.89 16.04 -22.65
N ALA A 83 -44.27 16.13 -21.37
CA ALA A 83 -44.68 15.14 -20.37
C ALA A 83 -45.34 13.80 -20.80
N ALA A 84 -44.95 12.74 -20.09
CA ALA A 84 -45.86 11.70 -19.61
C ALA A 84 -45.69 11.53 -18.09
N ASN A 85 -46.78 11.76 -17.39
CA ASN A 85 -46.90 11.83 -15.94
C ASN A 85 -47.23 10.42 -15.41
N VAL A 86 -46.37 9.81 -14.59
CA VAL A 86 -46.70 8.58 -13.84
C VAL A 86 -46.31 8.81 -12.38
N ALA A 87 -47.32 8.75 -11.51
CA ALA A 87 -47.19 8.91 -10.06
C ALA A 87 -46.51 7.69 -9.40
N PRO A 88 -45.82 7.89 -8.26
CA PRO A 88 -45.06 6.84 -7.57
C PRO A 88 -45.93 5.97 -6.65
N PRO A 89 -45.54 4.69 -6.41
CA PRO A 89 -46.15 3.89 -5.36
C PRO A 89 -45.64 4.29 -3.96
N ALA A 90 -46.54 4.24 -2.99
CA ALA A 90 -46.34 4.58 -1.60
C ALA A 90 -45.33 3.66 -0.88
N VAL A 91 -44.42 4.26 -0.11
CA VAL A 91 -43.46 3.57 0.76
C VAL A 91 -44.12 3.29 2.11
N ALA A 92 -44.06 2.02 2.54
CA ALA A 92 -44.56 1.54 3.82
C ALA A 92 -43.77 2.10 5.02
N ALA A 93 -44.47 2.34 6.12
CA ALA A 93 -43.91 2.85 7.38
C ALA A 93 -42.98 1.81 8.06
N PRO A 94 -41.88 2.24 8.71
CA PRO A 94 -41.03 1.35 9.50
C PRO A 94 -41.61 1.12 10.92
N SER A 95 -41.48 -0.13 11.37
CA SER A 95 -41.87 -0.63 12.70
C SER A 95 -40.98 -0.05 13.83
N PRO A 96 -41.50 0.03 15.08
CA PRO A 96 -40.74 0.55 16.22
C PRO A 96 -39.67 -0.43 16.71
N GLN A 97 -38.44 0.06 16.92
CA GLN A 97 -37.34 -0.67 17.55
C GLN A 97 -37.49 -0.71 19.09
N PRO A 98 -37.04 -1.79 19.75
CA PRO A 98 -37.04 -1.89 21.21
C PRO A 98 -35.93 -1.03 21.84
N ARG A 99 -36.27 -0.33 22.93
CA ARG A 99 -35.32 0.42 23.78
C ARG A 99 -34.42 -0.56 24.55
N LEU A 100 -33.12 -0.49 24.32
CA LEU A 100 -32.10 -1.12 25.16
C LEU A 100 -31.70 -0.16 26.30
N ALA A 101 -31.44 -0.74 27.46
CA ALA A 101 -31.12 -0.07 28.71
C ALA A 101 -29.73 0.58 28.70
N ASN A 102 -29.62 1.70 29.43
CA ASN A 102 -28.41 2.48 29.68
C ASN A 102 -27.24 1.62 30.19
N LEU A 103 -26.17 1.54 29.40
CA LEU A 103 -24.81 1.28 29.85
C LEU A 103 -23.91 2.26 29.08
N ASN A 104 -23.41 3.29 29.77
CA ASN A 104 -22.48 4.27 29.24
C ASN A 104 -21.12 3.57 29.01
N SER A 105 -20.89 3.04 27.81
CA SER A 105 -19.62 2.46 27.39
C SER A 105 -19.18 3.08 26.07
N THR A 106 -17.98 3.66 26.09
CA THR A 106 -17.43 4.38 24.95
C THR A 106 -16.71 3.39 24.01
N MET A 107 -17.31 3.17 22.84
CA MET A 107 -16.77 2.32 21.78
C MET A 107 -15.86 3.14 20.86
N LEU A 108 -14.59 2.74 20.73
CA LEU A 108 -13.69 3.29 19.70
C LEU A 108 -13.30 2.23 18.68
N GLY A 109 -14.20 1.97 17.73
CA GLY A 109 -13.81 1.48 16.42
C GLY A 109 -13.27 2.66 15.63
N GLY A 110 -11.96 2.70 15.38
CA GLY A 110 -11.34 3.81 14.67
C GLY A 110 -11.96 3.99 13.29
N ALA A 111 -12.65 5.13 13.07
CA ALA A 111 -12.90 5.62 11.72
C ALA A 111 -11.54 5.81 11.05
N GLY A 112 -11.36 5.18 9.89
CA GLY A 112 -10.06 5.01 9.24
C GLY A 112 -9.28 6.31 9.11
N MET A 113 -7.97 6.22 9.29
CA MET A 113 -7.04 7.27 8.88
C MET A 113 -7.21 7.50 7.36
N ALA A 114 -7.95 8.53 6.98
CA ALA A 114 -7.86 9.10 5.65
C ALA A 114 -6.61 9.97 5.65
N VAL A 115 -5.53 9.52 5.01
CA VAL A 115 -4.42 10.40 4.68
C VAL A 115 -4.99 11.47 3.74
N PRO A 116 -4.99 12.77 4.12
CA PRO A 116 -5.51 13.80 3.23
C PRO A 116 -4.67 13.84 1.95
N PRO A 117 -5.28 14.01 0.76
CA PRO A 117 -4.51 14.23 -0.45
C PRO A 117 -3.65 15.47 -0.25
N THR A 118 -2.33 15.33 -0.37
CA THR A 118 -1.42 16.47 -0.43
C THR A 118 -1.79 17.30 -1.65
N SER A 119 -2.46 18.43 -1.43
CA SER A 119 -2.74 19.43 -2.45
C SER A 119 -1.42 19.93 -3.06
N PRO A 120 -1.37 20.21 -4.38
CA PRO A 120 -0.20 20.85 -4.98
C PRO A 120 -0.07 22.29 -4.47
N ASP A 121 1.12 22.65 -3.99
CA ASP A 121 1.49 24.01 -3.58
C ASP A 121 1.17 25.04 -4.68
N PRO A 122 0.73 26.25 -4.31
CA PRO A 122 0.56 27.35 -5.26
C PRO A 122 1.92 27.89 -5.74
N ALA A 123 1.94 28.24 -7.02
CA ALA A 123 3.10 28.81 -7.71
C ALA A 123 3.66 30.04 -6.99
N ILE A 124 4.93 29.96 -6.58
CA ILE A 124 5.74 31.13 -6.19
C ILE A 124 6.37 31.70 -7.47
N SER A 125 5.97 32.93 -7.78
CA SER A 125 6.54 33.75 -8.85
C SER A 125 8.01 34.09 -8.61
N ALA A 126 8.71 34.26 -9.73
CA ALA A 126 10.14 34.44 -9.89
C ALA A 126 10.75 35.63 -9.14
N HIS A 127 11.96 35.40 -8.61
CA HIS A 127 12.98 36.42 -8.41
C HIS A 127 14.31 35.98 -9.02
N ALA A 128 15.07 36.98 -9.45
CA ALA A 128 16.05 36.97 -10.52
C ALA A 128 17.44 36.39 -10.16
N ASP A 129 18.10 35.93 -11.23
CA ASP A 129 19.54 35.79 -11.48
C ASP A 129 20.51 35.78 -10.29
N ALA A 130 21.01 34.57 -9.98
CA ALA A 130 22.30 34.36 -9.33
C ALA A 130 23.19 33.49 -10.25
N PRO A 131 24.47 33.85 -10.47
CA PRO A 131 25.35 33.13 -11.39
C PRO A 131 25.74 31.75 -10.84
N ALA A 132 25.78 30.77 -11.74
CA ALA A 132 26.10 29.38 -11.44
C ALA A 132 27.51 29.22 -10.82
N PRO A 133 27.67 28.38 -9.78
CA PRO A 133 29.00 27.98 -9.31
C PRO A 133 29.69 27.07 -10.35
N PRO A 134 31.03 27.12 -10.45
CA PRO A 134 31.79 26.30 -11.40
C PRO A 134 31.68 24.80 -11.08
N PRO A 135 31.83 23.93 -12.10
CA PRO A 135 31.73 22.49 -11.93
C PRO A 135 32.88 21.96 -11.06
N VAL A 136 32.53 21.28 -9.97
CA VAL A 136 33.48 20.50 -9.17
C VAL A 136 33.87 19.25 -9.97
N ALA A 137 35.15 19.12 -10.26
CA ALA A 137 35.73 17.97 -10.93
C ALA A 137 35.47 16.69 -10.12
N ALA A 138 34.81 15.71 -10.73
CA ALA A 138 34.64 14.38 -10.17
C ALA A 138 36.00 13.67 -10.10
N GLN A 139 36.48 13.41 -8.88
CA GLN A 139 37.58 12.46 -8.67
C GLN A 139 37.08 11.02 -8.88
N PRO A 140 37.85 10.14 -9.53
CA PRO A 140 37.49 8.74 -9.69
C PRO A 140 37.77 7.99 -8.38
N GLY A 141 36.74 7.83 -7.55
CA GLY A 141 36.75 6.93 -6.40
C GLY A 141 36.54 5.50 -6.85
N GLY A 142 37.62 4.71 -6.88
CA GLY A 142 37.56 3.26 -7.04
C GLY A 142 36.96 2.63 -5.79
N TYR A 143 35.78 2.01 -5.93
CA TYR A 143 35.25 1.11 -4.90
C TYR A 143 35.63 -0.32 -5.24
N SER A 144 36.58 -0.82 -4.46
CA SER A 144 36.97 -2.23 -4.38
C SER A 144 35.78 -3.07 -3.93
N ALA A 145 35.51 -4.15 -4.66
CA ALA A 145 34.58 -5.20 -4.27
C ALA A 145 35.08 -5.87 -2.98
N ALA A 146 34.27 -5.81 -1.91
CA ALA A 146 34.51 -6.62 -0.73
C ALA A 146 34.03 -8.05 -1.00
N GLN A 147 34.99 -8.97 -0.80
CA GLN A 147 34.88 -10.41 -0.94
C GLN A 147 33.77 -11.00 -0.04
N TYR A 148 32.98 -11.89 -0.63
CA TYR A 148 32.31 -12.96 0.11
C TYR A 148 33.39 -13.94 0.59
N GLY A 149 33.78 -13.84 1.85
CA GLY A 149 34.66 -14.78 2.55
C GLY A 149 33.85 -15.64 3.51
N GLN A 150 33.92 -16.96 3.28
CA GLN A 150 33.54 -17.98 4.25
C GLN A 150 34.37 -17.82 5.54
N GLY A 151 33.71 -17.83 6.70
CA GLY A 151 34.33 -17.78 8.01
C GLY A 151 33.73 -18.82 8.94
N THR A 152 34.57 -19.79 9.30
CA THR A 152 34.34 -20.89 10.23
C THR A 152 34.05 -20.42 11.66
N ALA A 153 33.25 -21.22 12.39
CA ALA A 153 32.95 -21.06 13.79
C ALA A 153 34.21 -20.98 14.68
N GLN A 154 34.25 -19.97 15.55
CA GLN A 154 35.09 -19.96 16.75
C GLN A 154 34.24 -19.53 17.94
N ALA A 155 34.10 -20.46 18.88
CA ALA A 155 33.54 -20.24 20.20
C ALA A 155 34.50 -19.40 21.05
N VAL A 156 33.99 -18.35 21.68
CA VAL A 156 34.64 -17.66 22.78
C VAL A 156 33.63 -17.53 23.92
N ALA A 157 34.01 -18.13 25.04
CA ALA A 157 33.32 -18.11 26.33
C ALA A 157 33.68 -16.83 27.13
N GLU A 158 33.08 -16.72 28.31
CA GLU A 158 33.27 -15.70 29.37
C GLU A 158 32.52 -14.37 29.18
N LYS A 159 31.82 -13.78 30.17
CA LYS A 159 31.78 -14.01 31.62
C LYS A 159 30.53 -13.31 32.20
N SER A 160 29.69 -14.03 32.94
CA SER A 160 28.60 -13.44 33.74
C SER A 160 29.11 -13.01 35.11
N PRO A 161 28.63 -11.87 35.68
CA PRO A 161 28.80 -11.59 37.11
C PRO A 161 27.65 -12.18 37.95
N PRO A 162 27.89 -12.40 39.26
CA PRO A 162 27.18 -13.41 40.04
C PRO A 162 25.96 -12.91 40.83
N ASN A 163 25.11 -13.89 41.16
CA ASN A 163 24.05 -13.85 42.15
C ASN A 163 24.49 -13.27 43.50
N SER A 164 23.68 -12.37 44.07
CA SER A 164 23.60 -12.15 45.51
C SER A 164 22.30 -12.75 46.06
N VAL A 165 22.50 -13.59 47.06
CA VAL A 165 21.51 -14.32 47.86
C VAL A 165 21.21 -13.49 49.12
N GLY A 166 19.96 -13.53 49.57
CA GLY A 166 19.62 -13.42 51.00
C GLY A 166 18.85 -12.17 51.40
N GLY A 167 17.62 -12.35 51.86
CA GLY A 167 16.80 -11.26 52.39
C GLY A 167 15.39 -11.68 52.79
N SER A 168 15.33 -12.53 53.81
CA SER A 168 14.21 -13.01 54.61
C SER A 168 12.91 -12.18 54.63
N ALA A 169 11.80 -12.90 54.53
CA ALA A 169 10.46 -12.49 54.94
C ALA A 169 10.39 -12.05 56.42
N PRO A 170 9.39 -11.22 56.75
CA PRO A 170 8.55 -11.57 57.88
C PRO A 170 7.09 -11.75 57.47
N ALA A 171 6.52 -12.80 58.03
CA ALA A 171 5.10 -13.04 58.07
C ALA A 171 4.42 -12.21 59.19
N VAL A 172 3.10 -12.27 59.17
CA VAL A 172 2.13 -12.00 60.26
C VAL A 172 1.88 -10.55 60.67
N ASN A 173 0.71 -10.00 60.31
CA ASN A 173 -0.48 -10.09 61.17
C ASN A 173 -1.71 -9.46 60.51
N ASP A 174 -2.74 -10.29 60.36
CA ASP A 174 -4.14 -9.86 60.37
C ASP A 174 -4.42 -9.09 61.67
N ALA A 175 -4.97 -7.88 61.54
CA ALA A 175 -5.72 -7.25 62.60
C ALA A 175 -6.78 -6.33 61.98
N LEU A 176 -7.94 -6.93 61.74
CA LEU A 176 -9.23 -6.24 61.78
C LEU A 176 -9.33 -5.42 63.08
N THR A 177 -9.46 -4.11 62.96
CA THR A 177 -9.99 -3.26 64.04
C THR A 177 -10.99 -2.27 63.47
N ASP A 178 -12.21 -2.78 63.39
CA ASP A 178 -13.45 -2.16 63.84
C ASP A 178 -13.27 -0.82 64.59
N LEU A 179 -13.55 0.29 63.91
CA LEU A 179 -13.69 1.61 64.54
C LEU A 179 -15.15 1.79 64.98
N SER A 180 -15.47 1.14 66.10
CA SER A 180 -16.67 1.39 66.88
C SER A 180 -16.49 2.69 67.67
N ILE A 181 -17.26 3.71 67.30
CA ILE A 181 -17.35 5.00 68.01
C ILE A 181 -18.28 4.81 69.21
N ALA A 182 -17.71 4.67 70.40
CA ALA A 182 -18.44 4.75 71.67
C ALA A 182 -17.60 5.51 72.71
N GLY A 183 -18.13 6.63 73.22
CA GLY A 183 -17.48 7.36 74.32
C GLY A 183 -17.96 8.78 74.56
N LEU A 184 -19.27 8.99 74.71
CA LEU A 184 -19.81 10.24 75.28
C LEU A 184 -19.90 10.13 76.81
N PRO A 185 -19.25 11.01 77.60
CA PRO A 185 -19.54 11.11 79.02
C PRO A 185 -20.82 11.93 79.25
N SER A 186 -21.80 11.26 79.84
CA SER A 186 -23.02 11.82 80.40
C SER A 186 -22.73 12.46 81.76
N ARG A 187 -22.84 13.79 81.88
CA ARG A 187 -23.23 14.46 83.14
C ARG A 187 -24.07 15.70 82.89
N ILE A 188 -25.22 15.68 83.55
CA ILE A 188 -26.29 16.68 83.59
C ILE A 188 -25.88 17.83 84.50
N ALA A 189 -26.09 19.07 84.07
CA ALA A 189 -26.31 20.20 84.97
C ALA A 189 -27.50 21.02 84.46
N ARG A 190 -28.53 21.09 85.31
CA ARG A 190 -29.77 21.83 85.10
C ARG A 190 -29.50 23.33 85.20
N GLY A 191 -30.04 24.09 84.25
CA GLY A 191 -30.20 25.54 84.34
C GLY A 191 -31.27 25.99 83.35
N PRO A 192 -32.43 26.48 83.80
CA PRO A 192 -33.43 27.05 82.90
C PRO A 192 -33.12 28.54 82.75
N LEU A 193 -32.81 29.00 81.53
CA LEU A 193 -33.23 30.31 81.01
C LEU A 193 -32.55 30.61 79.67
N VAL A 194 -33.37 31.09 78.73
CA VAL A 194 -33.01 31.99 77.61
C VAL A 194 -32.19 31.38 76.47
N LEU A 195 -32.86 31.07 75.34
CA LEU A 195 -32.47 31.44 73.96
C LEU A 195 -33.45 30.82 72.93
N ILE A 196 -34.60 31.46 72.75
CA ILE A 196 -35.55 31.17 71.65
C ILE A 196 -35.11 31.86 70.32
N GLY A 197 -33.95 32.52 70.29
CA GLY A 197 -33.49 33.29 69.11
C GLY A 197 -32.50 32.60 68.15
N VAL A 198 -31.82 31.52 68.56
CA VAL A 198 -30.67 30.98 67.79
C VAL A 198 -31.01 29.73 66.97
N GLY A 199 -32.01 28.94 67.36
CA GLY A 199 -32.45 27.76 66.59
C GLY A 199 -33.06 28.11 65.23
N GLY A 200 -33.78 29.24 65.14
CA GLY A 200 -34.32 29.75 63.87
C GLY A 200 -33.22 30.20 62.91
N PHE A 201 -32.16 30.85 63.42
CA PHE A 201 -31.04 31.31 62.58
C PHE A 201 -30.12 30.17 62.11
N LEU A 202 -29.94 29.10 62.91
CA LEU A 202 -29.19 27.93 62.46
C LEU A 202 -30.00 27.05 61.50
N ALA A 203 -31.31 26.92 61.68
CA ALA A 203 -32.17 26.21 60.72
C ALA A 203 -32.30 26.97 59.39
N VAL A 204 -32.48 28.30 59.45
CA VAL A 204 -32.49 29.15 58.24
C VAL A 204 -31.10 29.21 57.62
N GLY A 205 -30.04 29.31 58.42
CA GLY A 205 -28.64 29.27 57.96
C GLY A 205 -28.29 27.95 57.27
N ALA A 206 -28.69 26.80 57.84
CA ALA A 206 -28.48 25.49 57.24
C ALA A 206 -29.36 25.26 56.00
N ALA A 207 -30.59 25.76 55.98
CA ALA A 207 -31.45 25.73 54.80
C ALA A 207 -30.89 26.60 53.67
N LEU A 208 -30.39 27.80 53.99
CA LEU A 208 -29.71 28.67 53.02
C LEU A 208 -28.36 28.08 52.55
N PHE A 209 -27.62 27.42 53.45
CA PHE A 209 -26.38 26.74 53.09
C PHE A 209 -26.63 25.53 52.18
N ALA A 210 -27.67 24.73 52.46
CA ALA A 210 -28.07 23.60 51.60
C ALA A 210 -28.59 24.05 50.22
N ILE A 211 -29.25 25.21 50.13
CA ILE A 211 -29.66 25.81 48.84
C ILE A 211 -28.44 26.33 48.05
N PHE A 212 -27.36 26.73 48.73
CA PHE A 212 -26.11 27.20 48.10
C PHE A 212 -25.06 26.08 47.88
N TRP A 213 -25.30 24.87 48.38
CA TRP A 213 -24.43 23.71 48.17
C TRP A 213 -25.01 22.81 47.08
N THR A 214 -25.18 23.36 45.88
CA THR A 214 -25.47 22.56 44.68
C THR A 214 -24.26 21.69 44.40
N SER A 215 -24.47 20.37 44.44
CA SER A 215 -23.48 19.38 44.00
C SER A 215 -22.93 19.75 42.62
N PRO A 216 -21.64 19.50 42.33
CA PRO A 216 -21.11 19.73 41.00
C PRO A 216 -21.99 19.00 39.97
N ALA A 217 -22.33 19.71 38.89
CA ALA A 217 -23.14 19.16 37.83
C ALA A 217 -22.47 17.90 37.28
N PRO A 218 -23.22 16.80 37.06
CA PRO A 218 -22.65 15.58 36.52
C PRO A 218 -22.07 15.87 35.14
N LEU A 219 -20.75 15.78 35.02
CA LEU A 219 -20.02 15.92 33.77
C LEU A 219 -19.79 14.52 33.19
N GLU A 220 -20.45 14.22 32.08
CA GLU A 220 -20.26 12.95 31.37
C GLU A 220 -19.17 13.11 30.30
N ALA A 221 -18.36 12.06 30.15
CA ALA A 221 -17.22 12.05 29.26
C ALA A 221 -17.29 10.87 28.30
N HIS A 222 -17.24 11.17 27.00
CA HIS A 222 -17.20 10.20 25.91
C HIS A 222 -15.99 10.47 25.04
N ILE A 223 -15.44 9.44 24.43
CA ILE A 223 -14.42 9.57 23.39
C ILE A 223 -15.12 9.49 22.04
N SER A 224 -14.75 10.40 21.15
CA SER A 224 -15.13 10.37 19.75
C SER A 224 -13.88 10.52 18.89
N VAL A 225 -13.96 10.12 17.62
CA VAL A 225 -12.90 10.33 16.64
C VAL A 225 -13.30 11.49 15.74
N GLY A 226 -12.46 12.50 15.66
CA GLY A 226 -12.65 13.70 14.84
C GLY A 226 -12.48 13.41 13.35
N ALA A 227 -12.83 14.38 12.51
CA ALA A 227 -12.64 14.28 11.07
C ALA A 227 -11.17 14.17 10.64
N ASP A 228 -10.24 14.57 11.51
CA ASP A 228 -8.80 14.44 11.34
C ASP A 228 -8.24 13.07 11.77
N GLY A 229 -9.11 12.17 12.26
CA GLY A 229 -8.74 10.85 12.77
C GLY A 229 -8.11 10.90 14.16
N LYS A 230 -8.11 12.04 14.84
CA LYS A 230 -7.65 12.16 16.23
C LYS A 230 -8.79 11.92 17.21
N GLU A 231 -8.43 11.58 18.42
CA GLU A 231 -9.40 11.36 19.49
C GLU A 231 -9.75 12.68 20.16
N HIS A 232 -11.05 12.87 20.40
CA HIS A 232 -11.57 13.98 21.17
C HIS A 232 -12.31 13.45 22.39
N LEU A 233 -12.09 14.12 23.51
CA LEU A 233 -12.92 13.99 24.69
C LEU A 233 -14.15 14.88 24.53
N GLN A 234 -15.27 14.25 24.20
CA GLN A 234 -16.57 14.90 24.18
C GLN A 234 -17.14 14.92 25.60
N LEU A 235 -17.34 16.12 26.11
CA LEU A 235 -17.94 16.36 27.41
C LEU A 235 -19.39 16.76 27.22
N VAL A 236 -20.28 16.16 28.03
CA VAL A 236 -21.71 16.48 28.09
C VAL A 236 -22.02 16.94 29.50
N CYS A 237 -22.65 18.10 29.61
CA CYS A 237 -23.03 18.69 30.88
C CYS A 237 -24.39 19.37 30.73
N GLU A 238 -25.41 18.81 31.36
CA GLU A 238 -26.80 19.30 31.24
C GLU A 238 -26.99 20.68 31.90
N ASP A 239 -26.27 20.94 33.00
CA ASP A 239 -26.39 22.19 33.77
C ASP A 239 -25.34 23.24 33.39
N CYS A 240 -24.48 22.98 32.40
CA CYS A 240 -23.45 23.93 31.98
C CYS A 240 -24.04 24.99 31.05
N VAL A 241 -23.91 26.25 31.45
CA VAL A 241 -24.31 27.41 30.63
C VAL A 241 -23.34 27.58 29.47
N ASP A 242 -23.87 27.95 28.30
CA ASP A 242 -23.05 28.29 27.13
C ASP A 242 -22.00 29.36 27.46
N GLY A 243 -20.79 29.17 26.96
CA GLY A 243 -19.63 30.01 27.33
C GLY A 243 -18.81 29.49 28.50
N THR A 244 -19.26 28.44 29.20
CA THR A 244 -18.41 27.69 30.15
C THR A 244 -17.20 27.13 29.42
N THR A 245 -16.00 27.45 29.88
CA THR A 245 -14.76 26.91 29.34
C THR A 245 -14.34 25.69 30.13
N VAL A 246 -13.80 24.71 29.43
CA VAL A 246 -13.19 23.52 30.01
C VAL A 246 -11.80 23.35 29.44
N THR A 247 -10.86 23.04 30.32
CA THR A 247 -9.45 22.91 29.99
C THR A 247 -8.95 21.54 30.41
N LEU A 248 -8.32 20.82 29.50
CA LEU A 248 -7.59 19.58 29.75
C LEU A 248 -6.15 19.78 29.27
N ASN A 249 -5.20 19.81 30.21
CA ASN A 249 -3.83 20.24 29.94
C ASN A 249 -3.81 21.66 29.33
N ASP A 250 -3.31 21.81 28.10
CA ASP A 250 -3.25 23.08 27.37
C ASP A 250 -4.41 23.26 26.36
N GLU A 251 -5.28 22.25 26.22
CA GLU A 251 -6.40 22.26 25.30
C GLU A 251 -7.63 22.87 25.98
N VAL A 252 -8.25 23.85 25.33
CA VAL A 252 -9.41 24.58 25.85
C VAL A 252 -10.58 24.38 24.88
N ALA A 253 -11.74 24.03 25.44
CA ALA A 253 -12.99 23.97 24.71
C ALA A 253 -14.05 24.80 25.44
N THR A 254 -15.03 25.30 24.69
CA THR A 254 -16.16 26.03 25.26
C THR A 254 -17.42 25.19 25.08
N PHE A 255 -18.21 25.06 26.14
CA PHE A 255 -19.53 24.47 26.07
C PHE A 255 -20.46 25.31 25.21
N ALA A 256 -21.10 24.65 24.26
CA ALA A 256 -22.18 25.17 23.45
C ALA A 256 -23.29 24.10 23.37
N SER A 257 -24.51 24.48 23.76
CA SER A 257 -25.66 23.57 23.84
C SER A 257 -25.34 22.33 24.71
N GLY A 258 -24.71 22.53 25.87
CA GLY A 258 -24.38 21.48 26.84
C GLY A 258 -23.28 20.52 26.41
N LYS A 259 -22.55 20.80 25.31
CA LYS A 259 -21.47 19.95 24.79
C LYS A 259 -20.18 20.74 24.59
N ALA A 260 -19.06 20.11 24.92
CA ALA A 260 -17.72 20.59 24.58
C ALA A 260 -16.89 19.44 23.99
N GLN A 261 -15.91 19.76 23.15
CA GLN A 261 -14.98 18.78 22.58
C GLN A 261 -13.55 19.25 22.79
N LEU A 262 -12.77 18.46 23.53
CA LEU A 262 -11.35 18.70 23.76
C LEU A 262 -10.54 17.75 22.88
N ALA A 263 -9.56 18.28 22.14
CA ALA A 263 -8.61 17.43 21.43
C ALA A 263 -7.70 16.72 22.44
N LEU A 264 -7.43 15.44 22.23
CA LEU A 264 -6.45 14.71 23.03
C LEU A 264 -5.07 14.77 22.36
N THR A 265 -4.04 15.12 23.12
CA THR A 265 -2.65 15.15 22.64
C THR A 265 -2.10 13.75 22.37
N ALA A 266 -2.60 12.76 23.10
CA ALA A 266 -2.30 11.34 22.89
C ALA A 266 -3.58 10.49 23.09
N PRO A 267 -3.72 9.35 22.38
CA PRO A 267 -4.80 8.40 22.62
C PRO A 267 -4.82 7.91 24.07
N LEU A 268 -6.01 7.77 24.66
CA LEU A 268 -6.16 7.19 26.00
C LEU A 268 -5.72 5.72 26.03
N ALA A 269 -5.21 5.23 27.16
CA ALA A 269 -4.85 3.82 27.28
C ALA A 269 -6.11 2.94 27.34
N VAL A 270 -5.98 1.66 26.95
CA VAL A 270 -7.01 0.66 27.29
C VAL A 270 -7.03 0.46 28.81
N GLY A 271 -8.22 0.47 29.40
CA GLY A 271 -8.45 0.44 30.85
C GLY A 271 -9.12 1.73 31.35
N ASN A 272 -8.99 1.99 32.65
CA ASN A 272 -9.53 3.19 33.28
C ASN A 272 -8.52 4.35 33.15
N ASN A 273 -8.94 5.44 32.52
CA ASN A 273 -8.13 6.66 32.41
C ASN A 273 -8.68 7.71 33.35
N GLU A 274 -7.83 8.23 34.23
CA GLU A 274 -8.17 9.34 35.13
C GLU A 274 -7.72 10.66 34.50
N LEU A 275 -8.66 11.55 34.22
CA LEU A 275 -8.43 12.86 33.61
C LEU A 275 -8.88 13.94 34.58
N ALA A 276 -8.08 14.98 34.78
CA ALA A 276 -8.50 16.16 35.53
C ALA A 276 -8.82 17.29 34.56
N VAL A 277 -10.06 17.77 34.57
CA VAL A 277 -10.49 18.91 33.75
C VAL A 277 -10.77 20.12 34.64
N ARG A 278 -10.31 21.28 34.21
CA ARG A 278 -10.64 22.55 34.86
C ARG A 278 -11.82 23.17 34.16
N VAL A 279 -12.88 23.47 34.90
CA VAL A 279 -14.12 24.07 34.39
C VAL A 279 -14.20 25.50 34.93
N GLU A 280 -14.31 26.47 34.04
CA GLU A 280 -14.48 27.88 34.36
C GLU A 280 -15.83 28.36 33.81
N ARG A 281 -16.74 28.70 34.73
CA ARG A 281 -18.11 29.08 34.40
C ARG A 281 -18.22 30.62 34.27
N PRO A 282 -18.94 31.14 33.27
CA PRO A 282 -19.04 32.59 33.08
C PRO A 282 -19.74 33.29 34.26
N GLY A 283 -19.36 34.53 34.53
CA GLY A 283 -19.96 35.37 35.57
C GLY A 283 -19.38 35.13 36.97
N LEU A 284 -20.25 34.90 37.96
CA LEU A 284 -19.87 34.62 39.36
C LEU A 284 -19.70 33.11 39.63
N GLY A 285 -19.58 32.30 38.58
CA GLY A 285 -19.36 30.87 38.71
C GLY A 285 -18.01 30.55 39.35
N ARG A 286 -17.94 29.44 40.08
CA ARG A 286 -16.67 28.95 40.65
C ARG A 286 -15.86 28.23 39.59
N ASN A 287 -14.54 28.41 39.65
CA ASN A 287 -13.60 27.57 38.92
C ASN A 287 -13.43 26.26 39.69
N GLU A 288 -13.63 25.15 38.99
CA GLU A 288 -13.69 23.82 39.58
C GLU A 288 -12.72 22.89 38.84
N GLU A 289 -12.10 21.97 39.56
CA GLU A 289 -11.31 20.88 38.97
C GLU A 289 -12.08 19.58 39.20
N ILE A 290 -12.44 18.90 38.11
CA ILE A 290 -13.26 17.70 38.11
C ILE A 290 -12.41 16.53 37.63
N ALA A 291 -12.31 15.49 38.46
CA ALA A 291 -11.72 14.22 38.07
C ALA A 291 -12.75 13.39 37.29
N LEU A 292 -12.40 13.02 36.07
CA LEU A 292 -13.19 12.20 35.16
C LEU A 292 -12.53 10.83 35.02
N GLN A 293 -13.33 9.76 35.13
CA GLN A 293 -12.90 8.41 34.78
C GLN A 293 -13.46 8.04 33.41
N VAL A 294 -12.57 7.77 32.46
CA VAL A 294 -12.92 7.39 31.09
C VAL A 294 -12.44 5.97 30.81
N PRO A 295 -13.33 4.96 30.93
CA PRO A 295 -12.97 3.58 30.64
C PRO A 295 -12.91 3.32 29.13
N ILE A 296 -11.83 2.69 28.68
CA ILE A 296 -11.65 2.22 27.30
C ILE A 296 -11.47 0.70 27.33
N GLN A 297 -12.45 -0.05 26.83
CA GLN A 297 -12.44 -1.51 26.96
C GLN A 297 -11.58 -2.19 25.88
N TYR A 298 -11.48 -1.59 24.71
CA TYR A 298 -10.65 -2.09 23.62
C TYR A 298 -10.33 -0.99 22.61
N ARG A 299 -9.33 -1.26 21.78
CA ARG A 299 -8.91 -0.47 20.61
C ARG A 299 -8.58 -1.40 19.47
N ILE A 300 -9.14 -1.11 18.30
CA ILE A 300 -8.83 -1.84 17.07
C ILE A 300 -8.48 -0.81 15.99
N LYS A 301 -7.27 -0.89 15.45
CA LYS A 301 -6.76 0.05 14.45
C LYS A 301 -5.87 -0.64 13.41
N GLY A 302 -5.76 -0.02 12.25
CA GLY A 302 -4.74 -0.39 11.27
C GLY A 302 -3.33 -0.13 11.78
N ASP A 303 -2.43 -1.04 11.48
CA ASP A 303 -1.01 -0.94 11.82
C ASP A 303 -0.16 -1.15 10.55
N LEU A 304 0.53 -0.08 10.17
CA LEU A 304 1.33 0.04 8.95
C LEU A 304 2.83 -0.13 9.21
N SER A 305 3.23 -0.40 10.45
CA SER A 305 4.65 -0.40 10.86
C SER A 305 5.53 -1.41 10.12
N GLU A 306 4.95 -2.49 9.62
CA GLU A 306 5.63 -3.54 8.86
C GLU A 306 5.32 -3.50 7.36
N LEU A 307 4.69 -2.43 6.89
CA LEU A 307 4.27 -2.33 5.50
C LEU A 307 5.46 -2.17 4.56
N ASP A 308 6.57 -1.60 5.02
CA ASP A 308 7.82 -1.44 4.25
C ASP A 308 8.78 -2.64 4.37
N ASN A 309 8.44 -3.67 5.15
CA ASN A 309 9.26 -4.87 5.29
C ASN A 309 9.31 -5.71 3.99
N GLU A 310 10.26 -6.63 3.91
CA GLU A 310 10.37 -7.62 2.82
C GLU A 310 10.11 -9.03 3.40
N PRO A 311 8.93 -9.64 3.18
CA PRO A 311 7.76 -9.13 2.45
C PRO A 311 6.94 -8.08 3.23
N PRO A 312 6.17 -7.22 2.54
CA PRO A 312 5.32 -6.20 3.18
C PRO A 312 4.17 -6.84 3.95
N LYS A 313 3.90 -6.35 5.16
CA LYS A 313 2.82 -6.86 6.01
C LYS A 313 1.93 -5.73 6.50
N LEU A 314 0.62 -5.92 6.35
CA LEU A 314 -0.40 -5.05 6.89
C LEU A 314 -1.08 -5.76 8.06
N TRP A 315 -1.22 -5.06 9.19
CA TRP A 315 -1.79 -5.61 10.41
C TRP A 315 -3.00 -4.82 10.86
N ILE A 316 -3.91 -5.48 11.57
CA ILE A 316 -4.84 -4.86 12.50
C ILE A 316 -4.26 -5.06 13.90
N ALA A 317 -3.91 -3.96 14.57
CA ALA A 317 -3.49 -3.97 15.95
C ALA A 317 -4.71 -3.89 16.87
N ILE A 318 -4.73 -4.77 17.86
CA ILE A 318 -5.81 -4.92 18.84
C ILE A 318 -5.21 -4.76 20.22
N GLU A 319 -5.83 -3.95 21.06
CA GLU A 319 -5.56 -3.86 22.49
C GLU A 319 -6.90 -3.96 23.22
N SER A 320 -6.99 -4.73 24.30
CA SER A 320 -8.22 -4.92 25.06
C SER A 320 -7.95 -5.19 26.53
N VAL A 321 -8.96 -5.00 27.37
CA VAL A 321 -8.91 -5.42 28.78
C VAL A 321 -8.75 -6.95 28.87
N PRO A 322 -8.08 -7.47 29.92
CA PRO A 322 -7.93 -8.90 30.12
C PRO A 322 -9.27 -9.65 30.07
N GLY A 323 -9.26 -10.86 29.51
CA GLY A 323 -10.45 -11.73 29.44
C GLY A 323 -11.37 -11.49 28.23
N ALA A 324 -11.18 -10.39 27.49
CA ALA A 324 -11.92 -10.16 26.25
C ALA A 324 -11.59 -11.19 25.16
N LYS A 325 -12.59 -11.55 24.36
CA LYS A 325 -12.44 -12.41 23.17
C LYS A 325 -12.73 -11.59 21.93
N ILE A 326 -11.78 -11.51 21.01
CA ILE A 326 -11.90 -10.69 19.80
C ILE A 326 -11.78 -11.59 18.58
N SER A 327 -12.62 -11.35 17.58
CA SER A 327 -12.47 -11.93 16.26
C SER A 327 -12.56 -10.88 15.16
N VAL A 328 -11.76 -11.06 14.11
CA VAL A 328 -11.75 -10.23 12.90
C VAL A 328 -12.05 -11.14 11.71
N GLU A 329 -13.00 -10.77 10.85
CA GLU A 329 -13.49 -11.62 9.75
C GLU A 329 -13.90 -13.03 10.23
N GLY A 330 -14.52 -13.11 11.42
CA GLY A 330 -14.91 -14.36 12.07
C GLY A 330 -13.76 -15.21 12.59
N THR A 331 -12.51 -14.78 12.43
CA THR A 331 -11.31 -15.49 12.92
C THR A 331 -10.92 -14.94 14.29
N ALA A 332 -10.83 -15.82 15.29
CA ALA A 332 -10.40 -15.43 16.64
C ALA A 332 -8.95 -14.90 16.61
N VAL A 333 -8.73 -13.78 17.31
CA VAL A 333 -7.40 -13.18 17.47
C VAL A 333 -6.85 -13.57 18.82
N GLU A 334 -5.63 -14.12 18.83
CA GLU A 334 -4.91 -14.41 20.06
C GLU A 334 -4.43 -13.10 20.70
N LEU A 335 -4.81 -12.89 21.96
CA LEU A 335 -4.36 -11.77 22.78
C LEU A 335 -3.32 -12.27 23.79
N ASP A 336 -2.26 -11.50 23.98
CA ASP A 336 -1.26 -11.76 25.01
C ASP A 336 -1.79 -11.44 26.42
N SER A 337 -0.96 -11.65 27.44
CA SER A 337 -1.33 -11.37 28.84
C SER A 337 -1.58 -9.88 29.13
N ALA A 338 -1.13 -8.98 28.25
CA ALA A 338 -1.40 -7.55 28.31
C ALA A 338 -2.63 -7.15 27.47
N GLY A 339 -3.35 -8.13 26.90
CA GLY A 339 -4.53 -7.91 26.07
C GLY A 339 -4.22 -7.39 24.67
N LYS A 340 -2.98 -7.55 24.18
CA LYS A 340 -2.57 -7.11 22.85
C LYS A 340 -2.55 -8.26 21.86
N GLY A 341 -3.00 -8.00 20.64
CA GLY A 341 -2.99 -8.98 19.56
C GLY A 341 -2.84 -8.30 18.20
N ARG A 342 -2.55 -9.09 17.17
CA ARG A 342 -2.48 -8.61 15.79
C ARG A 342 -3.17 -9.59 14.85
N PHE A 343 -3.91 -9.05 13.89
CA PHE A 343 -4.55 -9.83 12.83
C PHE A 343 -3.94 -9.46 11.46
N PRO A 344 -3.42 -10.43 10.68
CA PRO A 344 -2.79 -10.14 9.40
C PRO A 344 -3.82 -9.82 8.32
N VAL A 345 -3.54 -8.83 7.50
CA VAL A 345 -4.34 -8.47 6.32
C VAL A 345 -3.54 -8.82 5.06
N ASP A 346 -4.07 -9.72 4.23
CA ASP A 346 -3.40 -10.08 2.97
C ASP A 346 -3.56 -8.97 1.93
N VAL A 347 -2.42 -8.37 1.58
CA VAL A 347 -2.29 -7.32 0.56
C VAL A 347 -1.33 -7.71 -0.56
N LYS A 348 -0.83 -8.96 -0.57
CA LYS A 348 0.28 -9.36 -1.46
C LYS A 348 -0.03 -9.16 -2.93
N LYS A 349 -1.29 -9.36 -3.34
CA LYS A 349 -1.72 -9.20 -4.73
C LYS A 349 -1.91 -7.74 -5.11
N ASP A 350 -2.43 -6.93 -4.20
CA ASP A 350 -2.73 -5.51 -4.43
C ASP A 350 -1.45 -4.70 -4.63
N LEU A 351 -0.39 -5.04 -3.88
CA LEU A 351 0.89 -4.35 -3.96
C LEU A 351 1.72 -4.75 -5.19
N ARG A 352 1.27 -5.71 -6.01
CA ARG A 352 2.06 -6.24 -7.14
C ARG A 352 1.67 -5.63 -8.47
N GLY A 353 2.67 -5.50 -9.35
CA GLY A 353 2.48 -5.12 -10.75
C GLY A 353 2.93 -3.70 -11.08
N ILE A 354 3.00 -3.41 -12.37
CA ILE A 354 3.46 -2.13 -12.91
C ILE A 354 2.26 -1.18 -13.01
N SER A 355 2.36 0.01 -12.42
CA SER A 355 1.36 1.07 -12.61
C SER A 355 1.96 2.45 -12.40
N ARG A 356 1.68 3.35 -13.34
CA ARG A 356 2.09 4.77 -13.30
C ARG A 356 1.16 5.62 -12.43
N LYS A 357 0.04 5.06 -11.98
CA LYS A 357 -0.98 5.78 -11.21
C LYS A 357 -0.90 5.40 -9.74
N ARG A 358 -1.23 6.37 -8.88
CA ARG A 358 -1.58 6.09 -7.49
C ARG A 358 -2.89 5.33 -7.49
N GLU A 359 -2.90 4.20 -6.81
CA GLU A 359 -4.08 3.34 -6.72
C GLU A 359 -4.51 3.25 -5.26
N PRO A 360 -5.82 3.37 -4.96
CA PRO A 360 -6.28 3.23 -3.59
C PRO A 360 -6.19 1.78 -3.14
N LEU A 361 -5.58 1.55 -1.97
CA LEU A 361 -5.70 0.33 -1.19
C LEU A 361 -6.77 0.56 -0.12
N SER A 362 -7.91 -0.13 -0.25
CA SER A 362 -9.02 -0.04 0.69
C SER A 362 -9.40 -1.43 1.19
N ARG A 363 -9.50 -1.58 2.51
CA ARG A 363 -9.99 -2.79 3.18
C ARG A 363 -10.97 -2.39 4.27
N THR A 364 -12.12 -3.05 4.31
CA THR A 364 -13.09 -2.95 5.38
C THR A 364 -13.15 -4.32 6.02
N LEU A 365 -12.86 -4.39 7.32
CA LEU A 365 -12.77 -5.64 8.06
C LEU A 365 -13.77 -5.61 9.21
N ALA A 366 -14.71 -6.55 9.20
CA ALA A 366 -15.67 -6.71 10.29
C ALA A 366 -14.99 -7.32 11.51
N TYR A 367 -15.35 -6.86 12.70
CA TYR A 367 -14.88 -7.43 13.97
C TYR A 367 -16.02 -7.64 14.94
N SER A 368 -15.81 -8.55 15.89
CA SER A 368 -16.66 -8.70 17.06
C SER A 368 -15.82 -8.87 18.33
N VAL A 369 -16.25 -8.21 19.40
CA VAL A 369 -15.63 -8.23 20.72
C VAL A 369 -16.64 -8.82 21.70
N THR A 370 -16.25 -9.84 22.46
CA THR A 370 -17.02 -10.36 23.59
C THR A 370 -16.26 -10.04 24.88
N LEU A 371 -16.85 -9.20 25.71
CA LEU A 371 -16.25 -8.77 26.99
C LEU A 371 -16.54 -9.80 28.10
N GLU A 372 -15.88 -9.68 29.25
CA GLU A 372 -16.00 -10.65 30.37
C GLU A 372 -17.46 -10.78 30.89
N GLY A 373 -18.27 -9.72 30.75
CA GLY A 373 -19.70 -9.73 31.07
C GLY A 373 -20.61 -10.40 30.03
N GLY A 374 -20.05 -10.92 28.93
CA GLY A 374 -20.79 -11.58 27.85
C GLY A 374 -21.47 -10.63 26.85
N SER A 375 -21.30 -9.32 27.00
CA SER A 375 -21.74 -8.35 25.98
C SER A 375 -20.92 -8.55 24.70
N VAL A 376 -21.64 -8.67 23.58
CA VAL A 376 -21.05 -8.79 22.25
C VAL A 376 -21.24 -7.46 21.52
N GLU A 377 -20.12 -6.88 21.10
CA GLU A 377 -20.08 -5.67 20.31
C GLU A 377 -19.53 -6.00 18.92
N GLN A 378 -20.05 -5.33 17.89
CA GLN A 378 -19.66 -5.53 16.50
C GLN A 378 -19.33 -4.19 15.85
N GLY A 379 -18.38 -4.20 14.92
CA GLY A 379 -18.03 -3.01 14.16
C GLY A 379 -17.16 -3.35 12.95
N GLU A 380 -16.67 -2.30 12.30
CA GLU A 380 -15.79 -2.41 11.14
C GLU A 380 -14.55 -1.55 11.32
N VAL A 381 -13.41 -2.04 10.83
CA VAL A 381 -12.18 -1.25 10.69
C VAL A 381 -11.94 -0.97 9.22
N ASN A 382 -11.81 0.31 8.89
CA ASN A 382 -11.55 0.78 7.53
C ASN A 382 -10.07 1.16 7.39
N LEU A 383 -9.34 0.42 6.56
CA LEU A 383 -7.97 0.74 6.16
C LEU A 383 -8.02 1.41 4.79
N ARG A 384 -7.50 2.62 4.70
CA ARG A 384 -7.40 3.35 3.43
C ARG A 384 -6.04 4.01 3.29
N MET A 385 -5.35 3.69 2.21
CA MET A 385 -4.10 4.35 1.83
C MET A 385 -3.92 4.28 0.31
N GLU A 386 -2.90 4.92 -0.23
CA GLU A 386 -2.54 4.80 -1.64
C GLU A 386 -1.35 3.86 -1.82
N ILE A 387 -1.32 3.15 -2.95
CA ILE A 387 -0.19 2.35 -3.41
C ILE A 387 0.71 3.25 -4.26
N VAL A 388 2.00 3.24 -3.95
CA VAL A 388 3.02 4.02 -4.66
C VAL A 388 3.02 3.66 -6.16
N PRO A 389 3.04 4.63 -7.08
CA PRO A 389 3.24 4.35 -8.50
C PRO A 389 4.65 3.79 -8.74
N LEU A 390 4.77 2.79 -9.59
CA LEU A 390 6.03 2.22 -10.04
C LEU A 390 5.89 1.80 -11.50
N SER A 391 6.70 2.40 -12.37
CA SER A 391 6.89 1.95 -13.74
C SER A 391 8.30 1.48 -13.99
N ILE A 392 8.43 0.35 -14.68
CA ILE A 392 9.71 -0.14 -15.21
C ILE A 392 9.73 0.20 -16.69
N ASP A 393 10.65 1.09 -17.08
CA ASP A 393 10.85 1.49 -18.47
C ASP A 393 11.90 0.59 -19.15
N SER A 394 12.85 0.03 -18.38
CA SER A 394 13.87 -0.92 -18.83
C SER A 394 14.21 -1.89 -17.68
N PRO A 395 14.27 -3.21 -17.93
CA PRO A 395 14.09 -3.85 -19.22
C PRO A 395 12.62 -4.16 -19.59
N GLY A 396 11.67 -3.84 -18.72
CA GLY A 396 10.26 -4.23 -18.86
C GLY A 396 9.89 -5.30 -17.84
N SER A 397 9.02 -6.23 -18.22
CA SER A 397 8.59 -7.33 -17.33
C SER A 397 9.54 -8.54 -17.35
N SER A 398 10.31 -8.70 -18.44
CA SER A 398 11.32 -9.73 -18.59
C SER A 398 12.43 -9.31 -19.56
N VAL A 399 13.59 -9.96 -19.46
CA VAL A 399 14.72 -9.74 -20.37
C VAL A 399 15.55 -11.01 -20.53
N VAL A 400 16.05 -11.22 -21.75
CA VAL A 400 17.06 -12.24 -22.05
C VAL A 400 18.34 -11.53 -22.47
N ILE A 401 19.46 -11.86 -21.82
CA ILE A 401 20.77 -11.26 -22.08
C ILE A 401 21.84 -12.34 -22.26
N ASP A 402 22.80 -12.12 -23.14
CA ASP A 402 24.04 -12.89 -23.25
C ASP A 402 25.23 -12.20 -22.54
N ASP A 403 25.13 -10.90 -22.25
CA ASP A 403 26.07 -10.15 -21.40
C ASP A 403 25.78 -10.37 -19.89
N GLU A 404 26.72 -9.97 -19.04
CA GLU A 404 26.58 -9.94 -17.58
C GLU A 404 25.79 -8.73 -17.07
N HIS A 405 25.39 -7.79 -17.94
CA HIS A 405 24.79 -6.54 -17.50
C HIS A 405 23.49 -6.23 -18.23
N PHE A 406 22.58 -5.60 -17.49
CA PHE A 406 21.42 -4.92 -18.05
C PHE A 406 21.19 -3.61 -17.31
N THR A 407 20.38 -2.71 -17.87
CA THR A 407 19.98 -1.48 -17.19
C THR A 407 18.60 -1.70 -16.58
N LEU A 408 18.45 -1.39 -15.30
CA LEU A 408 17.16 -1.26 -14.64
C LEU A 408 16.83 0.23 -14.54
N ALA A 409 15.77 0.67 -15.21
CA ALA A 409 15.35 2.06 -15.17
C ALA A 409 13.83 2.19 -15.13
N GLY A 410 13.37 3.27 -14.53
CA GLY A 410 11.94 3.48 -14.33
C GLY A 410 11.63 4.74 -13.56
N ARG A 411 10.40 4.80 -13.05
CA ARG A 411 9.86 5.95 -12.34
C ARG A 411 8.99 5.51 -11.16
N THR A 412 9.03 6.29 -10.10
CA THR A 412 8.16 6.18 -8.93
C THR A 412 7.63 7.56 -8.53
N ALA A 413 6.98 7.67 -7.37
CA ALA A 413 6.52 8.94 -6.82
C ALA A 413 7.68 9.91 -6.55
N LYS A 414 7.40 11.21 -6.66
CA LYS A 414 8.32 12.28 -6.24
C LYS A 414 8.71 12.07 -4.78
N GLY A 415 10.01 12.07 -4.48
CA GLY A 415 10.53 11.80 -3.12
C GLY A 415 10.39 10.36 -2.65
N GLY A 416 9.99 9.43 -3.53
CA GLY A 416 9.96 8.00 -3.25
C GLY A 416 11.35 7.38 -3.23
N THR A 417 11.44 6.18 -2.67
CA THR A 417 12.64 5.35 -2.67
C THR A 417 12.39 4.07 -3.45
N VAL A 418 13.46 3.49 -4.02
CA VAL A 418 13.38 2.21 -4.72
C VAL A 418 14.45 1.26 -4.17
N ARG A 419 14.06 0.00 -3.97
CA ARG A 419 14.94 -1.11 -3.58
C ARG A 419 14.84 -2.22 -4.60
N VAL A 420 15.93 -2.93 -4.83
CA VAL A 420 16.02 -4.07 -5.74
C VAL A 420 16.68 -5.21 -4.98
N ALA A 421 15.94 -6.32 -4.79
CA ALA A 421 16.39 -7.43 -3.95
C ALA A 421 16.95 -6.94 -2.59
N GLY A 422 16.16 -6.13 -1.88
CA GLY A 422 16.52 -5.50 -0.61
C GLY A 422 17.54 -4.34 -0.67
N SER A 423 18.25 -4.15 -1.78
CA SER A 423 19.30 -3.11 -1.90
C SER A 423 18.75 -1.79 -2.43
N PRO A 424 19.02 -0.64 -1.77
CA PRO A 424 18.53 0.66 -2.26
C PRO A 424 19.22 1.08 -3.55
N ILE A 425 18.46 1.73 -4.44
CA ILE A 425 18.97 2.35 -5.67
C ILE A 425 18.74 3.86 -5.65
N THR A 426 19.58 4.63 -6.34
CA THR A 426 19.44 6.08 -6.37
C THR A 426 18.20 6.50 -7.17
N VAL A 427 17.36 7.32 -6.55
CA VAL A 427 16.17 7.92 -7.16
C VAL A 427 16.37 9.44 -7.17
N ASP A 428 16.14 10.07 -8.32
CA ASP A 428 16.21 11.53 -8.44
C ASP A 428 15.01 12.22 -7.76
N PRO A 429 15.06 13.54 -7.50
CA PRO A 429 13.94 14.26 -6.90
C PRO A 429 12.64 14.20 -7.71
N ALA A 430 12.70 13.89 -9.01
CA ALA A 430 11.54 13.72 -9.89
C ALA A 430 11.00 12.27 -9.90
N GLY A 431 11.55 11.38 -9.07
CA GLY A 431 11.15 9.98 -8.94
C GLY A 431 11.73 9.06 -10.01
N ARG A 432 12.70 9.48 -10.82
CA ARG A 432 13.32 8.62 -11.84
C ARG A 432 14.50 7.88 -11.25
N PHE A 433 14.74 6.67 -11.73
CA PHE A 433 15.91 5.87 -11.37
C PHE A 433 16.46 5.16 -12.59
N ALA A 434 17.78 4.95 -12.58
CA ALA A 434 18.47 4.14 -13.57
C ALA A 434 19.74 3.56 -12.94
N GLN A 435 19.92 2.25 -13.01
CA GLN A 435 21.08 1.55 -12.47
C GLN A 435 21.49 0.41 -13.40
N ARG A 436 22.81 0.29 -13.62
CA ARG A 436 23.37 -0.87 -14.31
C ARG A 436 23.45 -2.03 -13.32
N MET A 437 22.73 -3.11 -13.62
CA MET A 437 22.66 -4.33 -12.82
C MET A 437 23.63 -5.37 -13.38
N LYS A 438 24.15 -6.24 -12.50
CA LYS A 438 25.04 -7.34 -12.86
C LYS A 438 24.36 -8.69 -12.60
N VAL A 439 24.49 -9.62 -13.54
CA VAL A 439 23.98 -11.00 -13.49
C VAL A 439 25.14 -11.96 -13.72
N ASN A 440 25.64 -12.56 -12.65
CA ASN A 440 26.86 -13.38 -12.72
C ASN A 440 26.60 -14.77 -13.32
N ALA A 441 25.45 -15.38 -13.04
CA ALA A 441 25.16 -16.76 -13.44
C ALA A 441 24.34 -16.81 -14.72
N VAL A 442 24.66 -17.76 -15.60
CA VAL A 442 23.77 -18.19 -16.69
C VAL A 442 22.57 -18.92 -16.06
N GLY A 443 21.37 -18.63 -16.54
CA GLY A 443 20.12 -19.17 -16.00
C GLY A 443 19.04 -18.08 -15.86
N GLU A 444 17.87 -18.50 -15.39
CA GLU A 444 16.75 -17.60 -15.09
C GLU A 444 16.76 -17.20 -13.61
N THR A 445 16.59 -15.91 -13.36
CA THR A 445 16.49 -15.31 -12.03
C THR A 445 15.34 -14.32 -12.03
N THR A 446 14.65 -14.19 -10.89
CA THR A 446 13.63 -13.15 -10.70
C THR A 446 14.15 -12.17 -9.67
N ILE A 447 14.12 -10.88 -10.01
CA ILE A 447 14.41 -9.80 -9.08
C ILE A 447 13.11 -9.07 -8.74
N THR A 448 12.96 -8.67 -7.48
CA THR A 448 11.84 -7.85 -7.03
C THR A 448 12.30 -6.41 -6.86
N VAL A 449 11.60 -5.50 -7.52
CA VAL A 449 11.76 -4.04 -7.41
C VAL A 449 10.64 -3.52 -6.51
N GLN A 450 11.00 -2.91 -5.39
CA GLN A 450 10.07 -2.32 -4.43
C GLN A 450 10.19 -0.80 -4.47
N ALA A 451 9.08 -0.10 -4.65
CA ALA A 451 8.98 1.35 -4.48
C ALA A 451 8.20 1.70 -3.22
N SER A 452 8.73 2.60 -2.39
CA SER A 452 8.13 3.06 -1.14
C SER A 452 8.08 4.58 -1.08
N ALA A 453 7.07 5.14 -0.39
CA ALA A 453 6.95 6.56 -0.10
C ALA A 453 6.23 6.76 1.24
N PRO A 454 6.56 7.80 2.03
CA PRO A 454 5.91 8.04 3.32
C PRO A 454 4.39 8.09 3.22
N GLY A 455 3.69 7.40 4.13
CA GLY A 455 2.21 7.36 4.18
C GLY A 455 1.54 6.58 3.05
N ASN A 456 2.29 5.83 2.24
CA ASN A 456 1.77 5.03 1.13
C ASN A 456 2.18 3.56 1.29
N ALA A 457 1.39 2.64 0.74
CA ALA A 457 1.77 1.24 0.62
C ALA A 457 2.79 1.04 -0.51
N PRO A 458 3.79 0.16 -0.34
CA PRO A 458 4.80 -0.03 -1.36
C PRO A 458 4.24 -0.75 -2.58
N ARG A 459 4.91 -0.59 -3.73
CA ARG A 459 4.62 -1.36 -4.94
C ARG A 459 5.78 -2.27 -5.28
N LEU A 460 5.46 -3.52 -5.61
CA LEU A 460 6.40 -4.59 -5.91
C LEU A 460 6.23 -5.00 -7.38
N VAL A 461 7.32 -5.01 -8.13
CA VAL A 461 7.37 -5.52 -9.51
C VAL A 461 8.42 -6.60 -9.58
N ASP A 462 8.01 -7.79 -10.00
CA ASP A 462 8.94 -8.87 -10.30
C ASP A 462 9.39 -8.75 -11.76
N ILE A 463 10.69 -8.85 -11.99
CA ILE A 463 11.31 -8.81 -13.31
C ILE A 463 12.05 -10.12 -13.51
N ARG A 464 11.72 -10.84 -14.58
CA ARG A 464 12.43 -12.07 -14.96
C ARG A 464 13.66 -11.72 -15.78
N VAL A 465 14.82 -12.20 -15.36
CA VAL A 465 16.10 -11.97 -16.03
C VAL A 465 16.69 -13.32 -16.38
N LYS A 466 16.81 -13.62 -17.67
CA LYS A 466 17.41 -14.86 -18.16
C LYS A 466 18.74 -14.55 -18.82
N ARG A 467 19.83 -14.97 -18.18
CA ARG A 467 21.16 -14.89 -18.80
C ARG A 467 21.43 -16.18 -19.57
N VAL A 468 21.78 -16.07 -20.85
CA VAL A 468 22.13 -17.18 -21.74
C VAL A 468 23.58 -17.07 -22.20
N LYS A 469 24.11 -18.11 -22.85
CA LYS A 469 25.45 -18.08 -23.45
C LYS A 469 25.44 -17.48 -24.85
N ASP A 470 24.37 -17.75 -25.60
CA ASP A 470 24.19 -17.31 -26.99
C ASP A 470 22.70 -17.04 -27.23
N LEU A 471 22.37 -15.80 -27.61
CA LEU A 471 21.00 -15.41 -27.96
C LEU A 471 20.48 -16.16 -29.20
N LYS A 472 21.35 -16.65 -30.08
CA LYS A 472 20.97 -17.42 -31.26
C LYS A 472 20.42 -18.80 -30.89
N GLU A 473 21.07 -19.53 -29.99
CA GLU A 473 20.56 -20.81 -29.48
C GLU A 473 19.25 -20.61 -28.71
N GLU A 474 19.18 -19.56 -27.90
CA GLU A 474 17.96 -19.21 -27.18
C GLU A 474 16.81 -18.88 -28.13
N SER A 475 17.09 -18.22 -29.26
CA SER A 475 16.07 -17.91 -30.27
C SER A 475 15.41 -19.15 -30.88
N ILE A 476 16.15 -20.26 -31.00
CA ILE A 476 15.61 -21.54 -31.47
C ILE A 476 14.70 -22.12 -30.39
N THR A 477 15.16 -22.09 -29.14
CA THR A 477 14.39 -22.56 -27.97
C THR A 477 13.08 -21.78 -27.81
N PHE A 478 13.13 -20.45 -27.85
CA PHE A 478 11.98 -19.56 -27.68
C PHE A 478 10.89 -19.78 -28.74
N ARG A 479 11.27 -20.16 -29.96
CA ARG A 479 10.31 -20.41 -31.06
C ARG A 479 9.39 -21.59 -30.78
N HIS A 480 9.80 -22.54 -29.94
CA HIS A 480 8.94 -23.65 -29.56
C HIS A 480 7.72 -23.14 -28.77
N GLY A 481 6.58 -23.01 -29.47
CA GLY A 481 5.33 -22.50 -28.91
C GLY A 481 5.07 -21.01 -29.14
N ALA A 482 5.96 -20.29 -29.82
CA ALA A 482 5.74 -18.90 -30.19
C ALA A 482 4.86 -18.75 -31.43
N ILE A 483 4.09 -17.66 -31.49
CA ILE A 483 3.39 -17.25 -32.71
C ILE A 483 4.42 -16.61 -33.67
N GLU A 484 4.55 -17.16 -34.88
CA GLU A 484 5.51 -16.64 -35.88
C GLU A 484 4.83 -15.92 -37.07
N SER A 485 3.52 -16.14 -37.25
CA SER A 485 2.75 -15.57 -38.36
C SER A 485 2.05 -14.27 -37.93
N TYR A 486 2.27 -13.19 -38.69
CA TYR A 486 1.58 -11.93 -38.46
C TYR A 486 0.05 -12.03 -38.57
N ASP A 487 -0.45 -12.76 -39.57
CA ASP A 487 -1.88 -13.03 -39.70
C ASP A 487 -2.44 -13.72 -38.44
N GLN A 488 -1.74 -14.70 -37.89
CA GLN A 488 -2.16 -15.35 -36.64
C GLN A 488 -2.08 -14.40 -35.45
N LEU A 489 -1.04 -13.57 -35.36
CA LEU A 489 -0.87 -12.60 -34.28
C LEU A 489 -2.03 -11.60 -34.23
N THR A 490 -2.47 -11.11 -35.38
CA THR A 490 -3.49 -10.04 -35.48
C THR A 490 -4.92 -10.51 -35.28
N LEU A 491 -5.18 -11.81 -35.34
CA LEU A 491 -6.47 -12.39 -34.93
C LEU A 491 -6.63 -12.25 -33.41
N ASP A 492 -7.54 -11.41 -32.94
CA ASP A 492 -7.90 -11.25 -31.52
C ASP A 492 -6.71 -10.95 -30.59
N ILE A 493 -5.90 -9.93 -30.93
CA ILE A 493 -4.69 -9.52 -30.20
C ILE A 493 -4.93 -9.44 -28.67
N ASP A 494 -6.07 -8.90 -28.25
CA ASP A 494 -6.41 -8.73 -26.84
C ASP A 494 -6.58 -10.06 -26.08
N GLN A 495 -7.04 -11.13 -26.74
CA GLN A 495 -7.14 -12.46 -26.14
C GLN A 495 -5.80 -13.19 -26.07
N LYS A 496 -4.78 -12.68 -26.78
CA LYS A 496 -3.44 -13.27 -26.88
C LYS A 496 -2.40 -12.56 -26.02
N LYS A 497 -2.81 -11.63 -25.16
CA LYS A 497 -1.91 -10.94 -24.22
C LYS A 497 -1.12 -11.96 -23.39
N GLY A 498 0.19 -11.74 -23.31
CA GLY A 498 1.13 -12.61 -22.60
C GLY A 498 1.56 -13.86 -23.37
N LEU A 499 1.06 -14.13 -24.58
CA LEU A 499 1.58 -15.24 -25.40
C LEU A 499 2.92 -14.86 -26.04
N ALA A 500 3.80 -15.85 -26.18
CA ALA A 500 5.10 -15.72 -26.81
C ALA A 500 4.97 -15.47 -28.32
N VAL A 501 5.80 -14.57 -28.86
CA VAL A 501 5.84 -14.21 -30.27
C VAL A 501 7.28 -14.11 -30.76
N ALA A 502 7.51 -14.59 -31.99
CA ALA A 502 8.80 -14.48 -32.66
C ALA A 502 8.60 -13.84 -34.04
N LEU A 503 8.92 -12.55 -34.15
CA LEU A 503 8.71 -11.78 -35.37
C LEU A 503 10.00 -11.61 -36.15
N ARG A 504 9.90 -11.63 -37.48
CA ARG A 504 11.01 -11.32 -38.39
C ARG A 504 10.57 -10.27 -39.39
N GLY A 505 11.39 -9.24 -39.58
CA GLY A 505 11.01 -8.13 -40.44
C GLY A 505 12.13 -7.18 -40.79
N ARG A 506 11.73 -6.04 -41.36
CA ARG A 506 12.62 -4.89 -41.57
C ARG A 506 12.21 -3.74 -40.66
N VAL A 507 13.19 -3.07 -40.09
CA VAL A 507 12.96 -1.89 -39.26
C VAL A 507 12.46 -0.76 -40.15
N GLU A 508 11.26 -0.25 -39.90
CA GLU A 508 10.76 0.96 -40.57
C GLU A 508 11.22 2.20 -39.82
N LEU A 509 11.18 2.13 -38.48
CA LEU A 509 11.61 3.20 -37.59
C LEU A 509 12.14 2.60 -36.29
N ALA A 510 13.20 3.17 -35.73
CA ALA A 510 13.62 2.93 -34.35
C ALA A 510 13.88 4.27 -33.66
N ARG A 511 13.33 4.44 -32.45
CA ARG A 511 13.56 5.63 -31.63
C ARG A 511 13.89 5.22 -30.20
N GLU A 512 14.87 5.88 -29.61
CA GLU A 512 15.08 5.79 -28.16
C GLU A 512 13.98 6.58 -27.43
N ASP A 513 13.39 5.98 -26.41
CA ASP A 513 12.43 6.59 -25.50
C ASP A 513 12.90 6.31 -24.07
N ALA A 514 13.54 7.30 -23.45
CA ALA A 514 14.24 7.18 -22.17
C ALA A 514 15.31 6.06 -22.16
N HIS A 515 14.97 4.90 -21.61
CA HIS A 515 15.85 3.73 -21.48
C HIS A 515 15.39 2.52 -22.32
N ALA A 516 14.35 2.69 -23.14
CA ALA A 516 13.87 1.70 -24.08
C ALA A 516 14.07 2.17 -25.52
N THR A 517 14.05 1.22 -26.46
CA THR A 517 13.95 1.49 -27.89
C THR A 517 12.57 1.07 -28.36
N VAL A 518 11.82 2.01 -28.94
CA VAL A 518 10.55 1.72 -29.62
C VAL A 518 10.84 1.51 -31.09
N ILE A 519 10.50 0.33 -31.61
CA ILE A 519 10.79 -0.09 -32.98
C ILE A 519 9.46 -0.32 -33.69
N LEU A 520 9.30 0.24 -34.88
CA LEU A 520 8.24 -0.12 -35.82
C LEU A 520 8.83 -1.13 -36.81
N LEU A 521 8.33 -2.36 -36.79
CA LEU A 521 8.83 -3.45 -37.61
C LEU A 521 7.81 -3.79 -38.71
N ASP A 522 8.23 -3.78 -39.97
CA ASP A 522 7.46 -4.39 -41.08
C ASP A 522 7.75 -5.89 -41.13
N VAL A 523 6.83 -6.65 -40.53
CA VAL A 523 6.89 -8.10 -40.37
C VAL A 523 6.72 -8.79 -41.71
N ARG A 524 7.68 -9.64 -42.07
CA ARG A 524 7.66 -10.39 -43.32
C ARG A 524 7.08 -11.80 -43.16
N SER A 525 7.20 -12.40 -41.98
CA SER A 525 6.71 -13.75 -41.71
C SER A 525 5.19 -13.81 -41.61
N GLY A 526 4.57 -14.62 -42.48
CA GLY A 526 3.12 -14.86 -42.45
C GLY A 526 2.27 -13.60 -42.71
N CYS A 527 2.81 -12.62 -43.42
CA CYS A 527 2.12 -11.41 -43.86
C CYS A 527 1.58 -11.59 -45.29
N LYS A 528 0.26 -11.61 -45.48
CA LYS A 528 -0.34 -11.74 -46.82
C LYS A 528 -0.28 -10.45 -47.65
N LYS A 529 -0.37 -9.29 -47.00
CA LYS A 529 -0.48 -7.98 -47.64
C LYS A 529 0.43 -6.96 -46.93
N PRO A 530 1.69 -6.81 -47.37
CA PRO A 530 2.58 -5.82 -46.76
C PRO A 530 2.09 -4.38 -47.03
N PRO A 531 2.41 -3.42 -46.14
CA PRO A 531 3.21 -3.58 -44.93
C PRO A 531 2.41 -4.21 -43.76
N CYS A 532 3.06 -5.05 -42.96
CA CYS A 532 2.50 -5.66 -41.76
C CYS A 532 3.24 -5.13 -40.53
N LEU A 533 2.71 -4.07 -39.93
CA LEU A 533 3.43 -3.29 -38.92
C LEU A 533 3.19 -3.83 -37.50
N ALA A 534 4.27 -4.05 -36.75
CA ALA A 534 4.23 -4.32 -35.32
C ALA A 534 5.02 -3.26 -34.56
N ARG A 535 4.49 -2.81 -33.42
CA ARG A 535 5.22 -1.92 -32.50
C ARG A 535 5.94 -2.78 -31.46
N LEU A 536 7.25 -2.67 -31.41
CA LEU A 536 8.08 -3.37 -30.46
C LEU A 536 8.57 -2.37 -29.40
N VAL A 537 8.51 -2.78 -28.14
CA VAL A 537 9.12 -2.05 -27.03
C VAL A 537 10.25 -2.92 -26.51
N TYR A 538 11.49 -2.52 -26.75
CA TYR A 538 12.67 -3.23 -26.29
C TYR A 538 13.33 -2.46 -25.16
N GLY A 539 13.41 -3.06 -23.97
CA GLY A 539 13.94 -2.43 -22.77
C GLY A 539 15.46 -2.25 -22.74
N SER A 540 16.11 -2.07 -23.89
CA SER A 540 17.52 -1.73 -23.98
C SER A 540 17.74 -0.73 -25.11
N LYS A 541 18.86 0.00 -25.04
CA LYS A 541 19.28 0.93 -26.09
C LYS A 541 19.92 0.14 -27.21
N VAL A 542 19.34 0.21 -28.41
CA VAL A 542 19.90 -0.40 -29.61
C VAL A 542 19.80 0.58 -30.77
N LYS A 543 20.92 0.78 -31.47
CA LYS A 543 20.95 1.59 -32.69
C LYS A 543 20.57 0.70 -33.86
N LEU A 544 19.44 1.00 -34.50
CA LEU A 544 18.93 0.27 -35.65
C LEU A 544 18.64 1.26 -36.78
N GLU A 545 19.20 0.98 -37.95
CA GLU A 545 18.95 1.78 -39.14
C GLU A 545 17.64 1.34 -39.82
N PRO A 546 16.87 2.27 -40.42
CA PRO A 546 15.75 1.90 -41.29
C PRO A 546 16.19 0.93 -42.39
N GLY A 547 15.36 -0.08 -42.65
CA GLY A 547 15.63 -1.18 -43.58
C GLY A 547 16.44 -2.33 -43.00
N ALA A 548 17.02 -2.20 -41.80
CA ALA A 548 17.78 -3.28 -41.16
C ALA A 548 16.91 -4.50 -40.89
N LYS A 549 17.48 -5.70 -41.08
CA LYS A 549 16.83 -6.97 -40.74
C LYS A 549 16.87 -7.18 -39.24
N LEU A 550 15.72 -7.54 -38.67
CA LEU A 550 15.56 -7.77 -37.24
C LEU A 550 14.71 -9.01 -36.98
N SER A 551 15.18 -9.86 -36.08
CA SER A 551 14.34 -10.86 -35.41
C SER A 551 14.10 -10.41 -33.97
N ALA A 552 12.83 -10.37 -33.54
CA ALA A 552 12.43 -9.94 -32.20
C ALA A 552 11.64 -11.04 -31.49
N PHE A 553 11.95 -11.25 -30.21
CA PHE A 553 11.40 -12.31 -29.38
C PHE A 553 10.85 -11.71 -28.09
N GLY A 554 9.61 -12.05 -27.76
CA GLY A 554 8.96 -11.48 -26.57
C GLY A 554 7.51 -11.89 -26.44
N HIS A 555 6.73 -11.05 -25.76
CA HIS A 555 5.35 -11.37 -25.41
C HIS A 555 4.39 -10.27 -25.88
N ILE A 556 3.18 -10.67 -26.27
CA ILE A 556 2.14 -9.73 -26.72
C ILE A 556 1.68 -8.89 -25.53
N ARG A 557 1.85 -7.57 -25.63
CA ARG A 557 1.38 -6.61 -24.62
C ARG A 557 -0.06 -6.19 -24.87
N GLY A 558 -0.45 -6.09 -26.13
CA GLY A 558 -1.79 -5.67 -26.56
C GLY A 558 -1.75 -5.09 -27.96
N SER A 559 -2.61 -4.10 -28.22
CA SER A 559 -2.61 -3.36 -29.47
C SER A 559 -2.54 -1.85 -29.23
N VAL A 560 -2.00 -1.14 -30.22
CA VAL A 560 -2.00 0.32 -30.30
C VAL A 560 -2.71 0.75 -31.58
N ASP A 561 -3.24 1.96 -31.61
CA ASP A 561 -3.83 2.50 -32.83
C ASP A 561 -2.76 2.70 -33.91
N GLY A 562 -3.07 2.24 -35.12
CA GLY A 562 -2.26 2.45 -36.30
C GLY A 562 -2.45 3.85 -36.90
N THR A 563 -1.76 4.10 -38.01
CA THR A 563 -1.88 5.38 -38.73
C THR A 563 -3.21 5.52 -39.45
N ARG A 564 -3.92 4.42 -39.73
CA ARG A 564 -5.25 4.41 -40.34
C ARG A 564 -6.33 4.23 -39.27
N ALA A 565 -7.44 4.94 -39.43
CA ALA A 565 -8.57 4.84 -38.51
C ALA A 565 -9.08 3.39 -38.42
N GLY A 566 -9.18 2.87 -37.19
CA GLY A 566 -9.61 1.50 -36.91
C GLY A 566 -8.53 0.43 -37.11
N GLU A 567 -7.34 0.78 -37.57
CA GLU A 567 -6.21 -0.15 -37.64
C GLU A 567 -5.63 -0.36 -36.24
N LYS A 568 -5.44 -1.63 -35.86
CA LYS A 568 -4.80 -2.03 -34.60
C LYS A 568 -3.48 -2.70 -34.92
N LEU A 569 -2.39 -2.13 -34.42
CA LEU A 569 -1.06 -2.70 -34.54
C LEU A 569 -0.75 -3.51 -33.27
N PRO A 570 -0.23 -4.74 -33.38
CA PRO A 570 0.22 -5.48 -32.21
C PRO A 570 1.40 -4.74 -31.55
N GLU A 571 1.32 -4.60 -30.23
CA GLU A 571 2.40 -4.10 -29.38
C GLU A 571 3.06 -5.27 -28.64
N ILE A 572 4.37 -5.40 -28.77
CA ILE A 572 5.16 -6.51 -28.21
C ILE A 572 6.14 -5.97 -27.18
N ASP A 573 6.14 -6.56 -25.98
CA ASP A 573 7.20 -6.38 -24.97
C ASP A 573 8.34 -7.34 -25.34
N VAL A 574 9.47 -6.81 -25.83
CA VAL A 574 10.56 -7.59 -26.41
C VAL A 574 11.57 -7.95 -25.34
N GLU A 575 11.85 -9.23 -25.17
CA GLU A 575 12.85 -9.74 -24.22
C GLU A 575 14.28 -9.68 -24.80
N PHE A 576 14.42 -9.96 -26.11
CA PHE A 576 15.69 -9.83 -26.84
C PHE A 576 15.48 -9.70 -28.35
N VAL A 577 16.52 -9.23 -29.03
CA VAL A 577 16.56 -9.06 -30.48
C VAL A 577 17.83 -9.65 -31.08
N LEU A 578 17.75 -10.06 -32.35
CA LEU A 578 18.90 -10.45 -33.17
C LEU A 578 18.95 -9.56 -34.41
N ALA A 579 20.02 -8.77 -34.53
CA ALA A 579 20.23 -7.86 -35.64
C ALA A 579 20.97 -8.55 -36.80
N GLY A 580 20.59 -8.24 -38.04
CA GLY A 580 21.34 -8.64 -39.24
C GLY A 580 21.27 -10.12 -39.62
N THR A 581 20.48 -10.93 -38.92
CA THR A 581 20.37 -12.37 -39.17
C THR A 581 19.05 -12.72 -39.86
N ASP A 582 19.13 -13.33 -41.06
CA ASP A 582 18.05 -14.18 -41.57
C ASP A 582 18.23 -15.54 -40.89
N LEU A 583 17.47 -15.81 -39.83
CA LEU A 583 17.46 -17.15 -39.20
C LEU A 583 16.60 -18.13 -39.97
#